data_AF-A0A537TN74-F1
#
_entry.id   AF-A0A537TN74-F1
#
_cell.length_a   1.000
_cell.length_b   1.000
_cell.length_c   1.000
_cell.angle_alpha   90.00
_cell.angle_beta   90.00
_cell.angle_gamma   90.00
#
_symmetry.space_group_name_H-M   'P 1'
#
loop_
_entity.id
_entity.type
_entity.pdbx_description
1 polymer ?
#
loop_
_entity_poly.entity_id
_entity_poly.type
_entity_poly.pdbx_seq_one_letter_code
_entity_poly.pdbx_strand_id
1 'polypeptide(L)' 'IIESGTPPDQMGAVRSQLKELRLEPYDCLSPALMDAIATHVAKASGRLAA' A
#
# COMPACT_ATOMS: atom_id res chain seq x y z
N ILE A 1 8.98 -5.59 -5.12
CA ILE A 1 10.32 -5.70 -5.77
C ILE A 1 11.13 -6.91 -5.30
N ILE A 2 10.99 -7.37 -4.04
CA ILE A 2 11.63 -8.61 -3.56
C ILE A 2 11.24 -9.81 -4.42
N GLU A 3 9.96 -9.99 -4.71
CA GLU A 3 9.42 -11.05 -5.58
C GLU A 3 9.96 -11.00 -7.02
N SER A 4 10.57 -9.88 -7.42
CA SER A 4 11.22 -9.69 -8.73
C SER A 4 12.75 -9.84 -8.66
N GLY A 5 13.30 -10.23 -7.50
CA GLY A 5 14.74 -10.51 -7.31
C GLY A 5 15.52 -9.48 -6.50
N THR A 6 14.90 -8.44 -5.93
CA THR A 6 15.61 -7.49 -5.05
C THR A 6 15.94 -8.16 -3.69
N PRO A 7 17.21 -8.13 -3.24
CA PRO A 7 17.59 -8.64 -1.92
C PRO A 7 16.85 -7.93 -0.77
N PRO A 8 16.31 -8.64 0.24
CA PRO A 8 15.54 -8.02 1.34
C PRO A 8 16.32 -7.01 2.18
N ASP A 9 17.63 -7.20 2.33
CA ASP A 9 18.54 -6.28 3.03
C ASP A 9 18.64 -4.90 2.36
N GLN A 10 18.36 -4.79 1.06
CA GLN A 10 18.34 -3.52 0.32
C GLN A 10 17.04 -2.71 0.53
N MET A 11 15.99 -3.29 1.12
CA MET A 11 14.69 -2.62 1.26
C MET A 11 14.76 -1.36 2.13
N GLY A 12 15.68 -1.29 3.09
CA GLY A 12 15.87 -0.08 3.91
C GLY A 12 16.31 1.12 3.07
N ALA A 13 17.25 0.92 2.15
CA ALA A 13 17.74 1.96 1.25
C ALA A 13 16.65 2.40 0.26
N VAL A 14 15.95 1.44 -0.35
CA VAL A 14 14.84 1.72 -1.28
C VAL A 14 13.74 2.55 -0.62
N ARG A 15 13.28 2.15 0.57
CA ARG A 15 12.25 2.90 1.31
C ARG A 15 12.72 4.31 1.68
N SER A 16 14.00 4.49 2.01
CA SER A 16 14.57 5.80 2.33
C SER A 16 14.58 6.73 1.11
N GLN A 17 15.02 6.23 -0.04
CA GLN A 17 15.03 6.99 -1.30
C GLN A 17 13.62 7.42 -1.72
N LEU A 18 12.63 6.55 -1.58
CA LEU A 18 11.23 6.89 -1.87
C LEU A 18 10.75 8.06 -0.98
N LYS A 19 11.08 8.05 0.31
CA LYS A 19 10.74 9.14 1.25
C LYS A 19 11.41 10.46 0.89
N GLU A 20 12.68 10.45 0.47
CA GLU A 20 13.37 11.65 0.00
C GLU A 20 12.69 12.29 -1.21
N LEU A 21 12.15 11.45 -2.10
CA LEU A 21 11.35 11.86 -3.25
C LEU A 21 9.90 12.25 -2.89
N ARG A 22 9.56 12.28 -1.59
CA ARG A 22 8.20 12.53 -1.06
C ARG A 22 7.17 11.49 -1.52
N LEU A 23 7.61 10.27 -1.78
CA LEU A 23 6.77 9.12 -2.06
C LEU A 23 6.74 8.23 -0.83
N GLU A 24 5.67 8.33 -0.03
CA GLU A 24 5.56 7.50 1.16
C GLU A 24 5.42 6.02 0.75
N PRO A 25 6.33 5.12 1.20
CA PRO A 25 6.30 3.73 0.79
C PRO A 25 5.26 2.94 1.57
N TYR A 26 4.33 2.31 0.85
CA TYR A 26 3.35 1.36 1.40
C TYR A 26 3.58 -0.02 0.80
N ASP A 27 3.30 -1.07 1.57
CA ASP A 27 3.35 -2.47 1.08
C ASP A 27 2.05 -2.90 0.37
N CYS A 28 1.04 -2.03 0.38
CA CYS A 28 -0.19 -2.14 -0.39
C CYS A 28 -0.41 -0.83 -1.18
N LEU A 29 -1.66 -0.38 -1.28
CA LEU A 29 -2.01 0.92 -1.82
C LEU A 29 -1.95 2.00 -0.74
N SER A 30 -2.18 3.26 -1.14
CA SER A 30 -2.32 4.36 -0.19
C SER A 30 -3.53 4.17 0.74
N PRO A 31 -3.53 4.73 1.96
CA PRO A 31 -4.63 4.60 2.90
C PRO A 31 -6.00 4.96 2.31
N ALA A 32 -6.08 6.07 1.56
CA ALA A 32 -7.33 6.49 0.92
C ALA A 32 -7.86 5.49 -0.12
N LEU A 33 -6.97 4.83 -0.88
CA LEU A 33 -7.38 3.79 -1.83
C LEU A 33 -7.79 2.51 -1.10
N MET A 34 -7.09 2.14 -0.03
CA MET A 34 -7.46 1.01 0.82
C MET A 34 -8.84 1.23 1.46
N ASP A 35 -9.12 2.42 1.96
CA ASP A 35 -10.43 2.80 2.52
C ASP A 35 -11.54 2.75 1.46
N ALA A 36 -11.25 3.19 0.23
CA ALA A 36 -12.20 3.11 -0.88
C ALA A 36 -12.55 1.64 -1.21
N ILE A 37 -11.55 0.75 -1.25
CA ILE A 37 -11.75 -0.69 -1.47
C ILE A 37 -12.53 -1.29 -0.30
N ALA A 38 -12.14 -0.99 0.94
CA ALA A 38 -12.80 -1.51 2.14
C ALA A 38 -14.28 -1.07 2.19
N THR A 39 -14.56 0.20 1.89
CA THR A 39 -15.91 0.74 1.81
C THR A 39 -16.73 0.02 0.75
N HIS A 40 -16.16 -0.19 -0.45
CA HIS A 40 -16.82 -0.91 -1.53
C HIS A 40 -17.18 -2.34 -1.12
N VAL A 41 -16.23 -3.09 -0.56
CA VAL A 41 -16.45 -4.46 -0.09
C VAL A 41 -17.45 -4.53 1.07
N ALA A 42 -17.41 -3.56 1.99
CA ALA A 42 -18.34 -3.49 3.11
C ALA A 42 -19.78 -3.23 2.64
N LYS A 43 -19.97 -2.33 1.65
CA LYS A 43 -21.27 -2.10 1.01
C LYS A 43 -21.76 -3.33 0.26
N ALA A 44 -20.89 -3.95 -0.56
CA ALA A 44 -21.24 -5.15 -1.33
C ALA A 44 -21.63 -6.34 -0.45
N SER A 45 -21.03 -6.46 0.74
CA SER A 45 -21.32 -7.52 1.69
C SER A 45 -22.43 -7.19 2.70
N GLY A 46 -23.08 -6.03 2.59
CA GLY A 46 -24.16 -5.60 3.48
C GLY A 46 -23.72 -5.25 4.90
N ARG A 47 -22.40 -5.15 5.16
CA ARG A 47 -21.84 -4.75 6.46
C ARG A 47 -21.80 -3.25 6.67
N LEU A 48 -21.96 -2.47 5.59
CA LEU A 48 -22.06 -1.03 5.61
C LEU A 48 -23.24 -0.60 4.74
N ALA A 49 -24.07 0.31 5.25
CA ALA A 49 -25.18 0.87 4.48
C ALA A 49 -24.65 1.63 3.25
N ALA A 50 -25.40 1.54 2.16
CA ALA A 50 -25.07 2.20 0.90
C ALA A 50 -25.15 3.73 1.02
#